data_AF-A0A967GFV7-F1
#
_entry.id   AF-A0A967GFV7-F1
#
_cell.length_a   1.000
_cell.length_b   1.000
_cell.length_c   1.000
_cell.angle_alpha   90.00
_cell.angle_beta   90.00
_cell.angle_gamma   90.00
#
_symmetry.space_group_name_H-M   'P 1'
#
loop_
_entity.id
_entity.type
_entity.pdbx_description
1 polymer ?
#
loop_
_entity_poly.entity_id
_entity_poly.type
_entity_poly.pdbx_seq_one_letter_code
_entity_poly.pdbx_strand_id
1 'polypeptide(L)' 'AKILVCHGADDVLVPEADVTGLQDEMRAAGADLRFISYPGALHGFTNPDADVNGKKYGLPLAYDEETDRKSWDETQIFF' A
#
# COMPACT_ATOMS: atom_id res chain seq x y z
N ALA A 1 3.86 -9.97 17.65
CA ALA A 1 4.26 -8.68 17.07
C ALA A 1 3.07 -8.11 16.34
N LYS A 2 2.93 -6.78 16.27
CA LYS A 2 1.90 -6.13 15.45
C LYS A 2 2.40 -5.99 14.03
N ILE A 3 1.50 -5.93 13.06
CA ILE A 3 1.81 -5.74 11.63
C ILE A 3 0.89 -4.64 11.09
N LEU A 4 1.45 -3.65 10.40
CA LEU A 4 0.72 -2.63 9.65
C LEU A 4 1.03 -2.79 8.16
N VAL A 5 0.00 -2.83 7.32
CA VAL A 5 0.12 -2.77 5.86
C VAL A 5 -0.75 -1.63 5.33
N CYS A 6 -0.11 -0.70 4.63
CA CYS A 6 -0.74 0.41 3.91
C CYS A 6 -0.63 0.13 2.40
N HIS A 7 -1.75 -0.17 1.76
CA HIS A 7 -1.80 -0.65 0.37
C HIS A 7 -2.60 0.29 -0.52
N GLY A 8 -2.08 0.61 -1.72
CA GLY A 8 -2.84 1.33 -2.73
C GLY A 8 -3.83 0.38 -3.41
N ALA A 9 -5.13 0.67 -3.30
CA ALA A 9 -6.18 -0.27 -3.74
C ALA A 9 -6.25 -0.43 -5.26
N ASP A 10 -5.68 0.52 -6.02
CA ASP A 10 -5.67 0.51 -7.48
C ASP A 10 -4.32 0.03 -8.03
N ASP A 11 -3.42 -0.45 -7.16
CA ASP A 11 -2.12 -0.99 -7.53
C ASP A 11 -2.24 -2.30 -8.32
N VAL A 12 -2.08 -2.19 -9.64
CA VAL A 12 -2.12 -3.34 -10.56
C VAL A 12 -0.84 -4.19 -10.56
N LEU A 13 0.22 -3.77 -9.86
CA LEU A 13 1.46 -4.55 -9.72
C LEU A 13 1.35 -5.61 -8.63
N VAL A 14 0.37 -5.48 -7.74
CA VAL A 14 0.06 -6.45 -6.68
C VAL A 14 -1.29 -7.08 -6.98
N PRO A 15 -1.33 -8.35 -7.43
CA PRO A 15 -2.59 -9.05 -7.67
C PRO A 15 -3.49 -9.12 -6.43
N GLU A 16 -4.80 -9.00 -6.63
CA GLU A 16 -5.80 -9.13 -5.54
C GLU A 16 -5.71 -10.48 -4.80
N ALA A 17 -5.31 -11.54 -5.53
CA ALA A 17 -5.08 -12.85 -4.96
C ALA A 17 -3.95 -12.85 -3.91
N ASP A 18 -2.90 -12.06 -4.12
CA ASP A 18 -1.77 -11.96 -3.18
C ASP A 18 -2.17 -11.15 -1.94
N VAL A 19 -2.96 -10.08 -2.13
CA VAL A 19 -3.54 -9.30 -1.02
C VAL A 19 -4.43 -10.18 -0.14
N THR A 20 -5.32 -10.95 -0.78
CA THR A 20 -6.23 -11.87 -0.08
C THR A 20 -5.46 -12.98 0.61
N GLY A 21 -4.47 -13.56 -0.07
CA GLY A 21 -3.60 -14.60 0.47
C GLY A 21 -2.86 -14.13 1.72
N LEU A 22 -2.27 -12.94 1.70
CA LEU A 22 -1.61 -12.36 2.87
C LEU A 22 -2.58 -12.22 4.06
N GLN A 23 -3.77 -11.67 3.83
CA GLN A 23 -4.76 -11.48 4.90
C GLN A 23 -5.22 -12.82 5.49
N ASP A 24 -5.43 -13.83 4.63
CA ASP A 24 -5.81 -15.17 5.05
C ASP A 24 -4.70 -15.87 5.85
N GLU A 25 -3.45 -15.76 5.42
CA GLU A 25 -2.28 -16.29 6.13
C GLU A 25 -2.11 -15.66 7.51
N MET A 26 -2.20 -14.33 7.59
CA MET A 26 -2.11 -13.61 8.87
C MET A 26 -3.27 -13.97 9.80
N ARG A 27 -4.49 -14.12 9.28
CA ARG A 27 -5.65 -14.57 10.04
C ARG A 27 -5.46 -16.00 10.55
N ALA A 28 -4.99 -16.91 9.71
CA ALA A 28 -4.74 -18.30 10.09
C ALA A 28 -3.64 -18.43 11.16
N ALA A 29 -2.64 -17.54 11.12
CA ALA A 29 -1.58 -17.46 12.11
C ALA A 29 -1.99 -16.78 13.43
N GLY A 30 -3.19 -16.17 13.50
CA GLY A 30 -3.61 -15.36 14.65
C GLY A 30 -2.76 -14.10 14.83
N ALA A 31 -2.22 -13.54 13.74
CA ALA A 31 -1.40 -12.34 13.77
C ALA A 31 -2.24 -11.09 14.03
N ASP A 32 -1.66 -10.12 14.73
CA ASP A 32 -2.24 -8.78 14.93
C ASP A 32 -1.94 -7.91 13.69
N LEU A 33 -2.71 -8.14 12.62
CA LEU A 33 -2.61 -7.42 11.36
C LEU A 33 -3.62 -6.27 11.31
N ARG A 34 -3.11 -5.07 11.06
CA ARG A 34 -3.88 -3.92 10.57
C ARG A 34 -3.57 -3.71 9.09
N PHE A 35 -4.57 -3.94 8.24
CA PHE A 35 -4.46 -3.72 6.79
C PHE A 35 -5.35 -2.54 6.39
N ILE A 36 -4.78 -1.54 5.73
CA ILE A 36 -5.49 -0.36 5.24
C ILE A 36 -5.31 -0.29 3.72
N SER A 37 -6.43 -0.23 3.01
CA SER A 37 -6.46 -0.11 1.54
C SER A 37 -6.94 1.29 1.16
N TYR A 38 -6.20 2.00 0.32
CA TYR A 38 -6.47 3.37 -0.08
C TYR A 38 -6.99 3.42 -1.52
N PRO A 39 -8.30 3.70 -1.75
CA PRO A 39 -8.87 3.83 -3.09
C PRO A 39 -8.19 4.93 -3.90
N GLY A 40 -7.89 4.67 -5.18
CA GLY A 40 -7.25 5.65 -6.07
C GLY A 40 -5.72 5.68 -6.00
N ALA A 41 -5.10 5.07 -4.99
CA ALA A 41 -3.66 5.03 -4.86
C ALA A 41 -3.05 3.87 -5.66
N LEU A 42 -2.04 4.19 -6.48
CA LEU A 42 -1.25 3.24 -7.27
C LEU A 42 0.03 2.83 -6.53
N HIS A 43 0.82 1.95 -7.14
CA HIS A 43 2.16 1.65 -6.65
C HIS A 43 3.02 2.92 -6.58
N GLY A 44 3.82 3.05 -5.53
CA GLY A 44 4.71 4.21 -5.35
C GLY A 44 4.02 5.48 -4.84
N PHE A 45 2.81 5.38 -4.28
CA PHE A 45 2.05 6.52 -3.77
C PHE A 45 2.79 7.42 -2.77
N THR A 46 3.83 6.93 -2.08
CA THR A 46 4.68 7.70 -1.14
C THR A 46 5.91 8.34 -1.77
N ASN A 47 6.17 8.10 -3.06
CA ASN A 47 7.38 8.59 -3.72
C ASN A 47 7.04 9.76 -4.66
N PRO A 48 7.48 10.99 -4.36
CA PRO A 48 7.23 12.16 -5.22
C PRO A 48 7.73 12.02 -6.66
N ASP A 49 8.71 11.15 -6.92
CA ASP A 49 9.23 10.89 -8.26
C ASP A 49 8.46 9.78 -9.01
N ALA A 50 7.43 9.19 -8.41
CA ALA A 50 6.67 8.08 -9.01
C ALA A 50 6.02 8.45 -10.34
N ASP A 51 5.45 9.65 -10.47
CA ASP A 51 4.84 10.11 -11.73
C ASP A 51 5.87 10.24 -12.86
N VAL A 52 7.05 10.77 -12.54
CA VAL A 52 8.14 10.98 -13.51
C VAL A 52 8.67 9.63 -13.98
N ASN A 53 8.91 8.71 -13.04
CA ASN A 53 9.40 7.37 -13.34
C ASN A 53 8.35 6.51 -14.05
N GLY A 54 7.08 6.60 -13.64
CA GLY A 54 5.95 5.93 -14.29
C GLY A 54 5.85 6.30 -15.77
N LYS A 55 5.92 7.60 -16.08
CA LYS A 55 5.95 8.09 -17.47
C LYS A 55 7.21 7.68 -18.22
N LYS A 56 8.39 7.79 -17.59
CA LYS A 56 9.68 7.50 -18.22
C LYS A 56 9.83 6.04 -18.63
N TYR A 57 9.34 5.12 -17.80
CA TYR A 57 9.53 3.67 -18.00
C TYR A 57 8.24 2.94 -18.41
N GLY A 58 7.11 3.64 -18.54
CA GLY A 58 5.83 3.03 -18.89
C GLY A 58 5.30 2.12 -17.78
N LEU A 59 5.52 2.49 -16.51
CA LEU A 59 5.10 1.73 -15.34
C LEU A 59 3.86 2.37 -14.70
N PRO A 60 2.95 1.58 -14.10
CA PRO A 60 1.75 2.09 -13.42
C PRO A 60 2.10 2.61 -12.02
N LEU A 61 2.95 3.63 -11.97
CA LEU A 61 3.36 4.33 -10.75
C LEU A 61 2.74 5.72 -10.73
N ALA A 62 2.26 6.16 -9.58
CA ALA A 62 1.84 7.54 -9.37
C ALA A 62 2.06 7.95 -7.92
N TYR A 63 2.40 9.23 -7.72
CA TYR A 63 2.47 9.82 -6.40
C TYR A 63 1.07 10.28 -5.96
N ASP A 64 0.74 10.08 -4.68
CA ASP A 64 -0.49 10.57 -4.08
C ASP A 64 -0.17 11.17 -2.71
N GLU A 65 -0.07 12.50 -2.65
CA GLU A 65 0.26 13.25 -1.44
C GLU A 65 -0.71 13.00 -0.28
N GLU A 66 -2.00 12.82 -0.59
CA GLU A 66 -3.01 12.59 0.45
C GLU A 66 -2.81 11.21 1.08
N THR A 67 -2.62 10.18 0.24
CA THR A 67 -2.39 8.82 0.69
C THR A 67 -1.03 8.66 1.37
N ASP A 68 0.02 9.31 0.87
CA ASP A 68 1.33 9.37 1.51
C ASP A 68 1.21 9.84 2.96
N ARG A 69 0.64 11.04 3.15
CA ARG A 69 0.46 11.61 4.50
C ARG A 69 -0.40 10.73 5.40
N LYS A 70 -1.52 10.20 4.91
CA LYS A 70 -2.36 9.28 5.69
C LYS A 70 -1.59 8.03 6.11
N SER A 71 -0.85 7.42 5.19
CA SER A 71 -0.08 6.20 5.48
C SER A 71 1.05 6.44 6.49
N TRP A 72 1.64 7.64 6.45
CA TRP A 72 2.65 8.07 7.40
C TRP A 72 2.06 8.31 8.80
N ASP A 73 0.92 9.00 8.88
CA ASP A 73 0.20 9.20 10.15
C ASP A 73 -0.16 7.85 10.80
N GLU A 74 -0.58 6.87 10.01
CA GLU A 74 -0.86 5.51 10.50
C GLU A 74 0.39 4.79 10.99
N THR A 75 1.54 5.03 10.34
CA THR A 75 2.84 4.54 10.80
C THR A 75 3.21 5.16 12.15
N GLN A 76 2.96 6.46 12.34
CA GLN A 76 3.22 7.15 13.62
C GLN A 76 2.30 6.67 14.75
N ILE A 77 1.04 6.31 14.46
CA ILE A 77 0.09 5.75 15.43
C ILE A 77 0.47 4.32 15.84
N PHE A 78 1.08 3.58 14.92
CA PHE A 78 1.41 2.17 15.12
C PHE A 78 2.59 1.92 16.06
N PHE A 79 3.55 2.86 16.12
CA PHE A 79 4.75 2.80 16.96
C PHE A 79 4.62 3.59 18.26
#